data_AF-A0A1G7Y2R5-F1
#
_entry.id   AF-A0A1G7Y2R5-F1
#
_cell.length_a   1.000
_cell.length_b   1.000
_cell.length_c   1.000
_cell.angle_alpha   90.00
_cell.angle_beta   90.00
_cell.angle_gamma   90.00
#
_symmetry.space_group_name_H-M   'P 1'
#
loop_
_entity.id
_entity.type
_entity.pdbx_description
1 polymer ?
#
loop_
_entity_poly.entity_id
_entity_poly.type
_entity_poly.pdbx_seq_one_letter_code
_entity_poly.pdbx_strand_id
1 'polypeptide(L)'
;MQKIRHRWTAFAMLMAMAGIAAASADTTPKPGGVYRLKPGIYVAEGSECSAPANAAIRRYDGKGISTAHTHACKARVSKRRGNQYTVDQSCIDAGTGTAPRQIQHQQVTVENALTFKQNIAGNVTSYRYCPIRELPADLRKAAR
;
A
#
# COMPACT_ATOMS: atom_id res chain seq x y z
N MET A 1 -58.97 31.16 -48.08
CA MET A 1 -59.86 30.11 -47.55
C MET A 1 -59.03 29.11 -46.76
N GLN A 2 -59.46 28.82 -45.52
CA GLN A 2 -58.84 27.91 -44.56
C GLN A 2 -58.65 26.48 -45.10
N LYS A 3 -57.64 25.77 -44.57
CA LYS A 3 -57.84 24.48 -43.89
C LYS A 3 -56.64 24.15 -42.99
N ILE A 4 -56.91 24.24 -41.69
CA ILE A 4 -56.10 23.76 -40.57
C ILE A 4 -56.02 22.23 -40.64
N ARG A 5 -54.83 21.64 -40.44
CA ARG A 5 -54.71 20.31 -39.81
C ARG A 5 -53.46 20.25 -38.92
N HIS A 6 -53.71 20.22 -37.62
CA HIS A 6 -52.76 19.88 -36.57
C HIS A 6 -52.17 18.49 -36.81
N ARG A 7 -50.84 18.37 -36.67
CA ARG A 7 -50.19 17.10 -36.37
C ARG A 7 -49.38 17.31 -35.10
N TRP A 8 -49.95 16.81 -34.00
CA TRP A 8 -49.22 16.52 -32.78
C TRP A 8 -48.14 15.50 -33.11
N THR A 9 -46.90 15.78 -32.76
CA THR A 9 -45.85 14.75 -32.70
C THR A 9 -45.16 14.85 -31.36
N ALA A 10 -45.17 13.70 -30.70
CA ALA A 10 -44.89 13.45 -29.30
C ALA A 10 -43.50 13.94 -28.84
N PHE A 11 -43.51 14.45 -27.61
CA PHE A 11 -42.38 14.47 -26.69
C PHE A 11 -41.75 13.08 -26.60
N ALA A 12 -40.50 12.93 -27.04
CA ALA A 12 -39.66 11.79 -26.69
C ALA A 12 -38.56 12.30 -25.76
N MET A 13 -38.88 12.37 -24.47
CA MET A 13 -37.92 12.71 -23.41
C MET A 13 -37.10 11.45 -23.11
N LEU A 14 -35.91 11.36 -23.72
CA LEU A 14 -34.91 10.36 -23.37
C LEU A 14 -34.38 10.66 -21.97
N MET A 15 -34.89 9.96 -20.95
CA MET A 15 -34.24 9.88 -19.64
C MET A 15 -32.93 9.13 -19.79
N ALA A 16 -31.81 9.85 -19.85
CA ALA A 16 -30.50 9.28 -19.61
C ALA A 16 -30.45 8.83 -18.14
N MET A 17 -30.56 7.52 -17.88
CA MET A 17 -30.24 6.96 -16.57
C MET A 17 -28.74 7.14 -16.33
N ALA A 18 -28.37 8.22 -15.65
CA ALA A 18 -27.04 8.36 -15.06
C ALA A 18 -26.92 7.34 -13.93
N GLY A 19 -26.45 6.14 -14.26
CA GLY A 19 -26.06 5.14 -13.27
C GLY A 19 -24.98 5.74 -12.38
N ILE A 20 -25.29 5.97 -11.11
CA ILE A 20 -24.32 6.35 -10.10
C ILE A 20 -23.45 5.11 -9.89
N ALA A 21 -22.34 5.03 -10.62
CA ALA A 21 -21.31 4.06 -10.34
C ALA A 21 -20.76 4.38 -8.94
N ALA A 22 -21.22 3.64 -7.93
CA ALA A 22 -20.64 3.66 -6.60
C ALA A 22 -19.22 3.08 -6.71
N ALA A 23 -18.25 3.92 -7.05
CA ALA A 23 -16.85 3.58 -6.90
C ALA A 23 -16.62 3.31 -5.42
N SER A 24 -16.30 2.06 -5.07
CA SER A 24 -15.93 1.68 -3.70
C SER A 24 -14.75 2.56 -3.29
N ALA A 25 -14.99 3.48 -2.37
CA ALA A 25 -13.94 4.35 -1.88
C ALA A 25 -12.88 3.49 -1.18
N ASP A 26 -11.62 3.61 -1.61
CA ASP A 26 -10.51 2.94 -0.96
C ASP A 26 -10.35 3.51 0.46
N THR A 27 -10.84 2.77 1.47
CA THR A 27 -10.75 3.16 2.88
C THR A 27 -9.41 2.78 3.51
N THR A 28 -8.45 2.27 2.72
CA THR A 28 -7.13 1.95 3.27
C THR A 28 -6.37 3.22 3.67
N PRO A 29 -5.46 3.13 4.64
CA PRO A 29 -4.71 4.30 5.10
C PRO A 29 -3.99 5.01 3.96
N LYS A 30 -4.08 6.34 3.93
CA LYS A 30 -3.36 7.17 2.95
C LYS A 30 -1.84 7.08 3.19
N PRO A 31 -1.02 7.32 2.16
CA PRO A 31 0.43 7.38 2.31
C PRO A 31 0.87 8.39 3.38
N GLY A 32 1.79 7.98 4.26
CA GLY A 32 2.17 8.78 5.41
C GLY A 32 3.24 8.13 6.28
N GLY A 33 3.30 8.51 7.55
CA GLY A 33 4.28 8.00 8.51
C GLY A 33 5.73 8.36 8.18
N VAL A 34 6.66 7.61 8.75
CA VAL A 34 8.12 7.83 8.61
C VAL A 34 8.58 7.91 7.15
N TYR A 35 8.06 7.05 6.26
CA TYR A 35 8.52 6.92 4.88
C TYR A 35 7.58 7.54 3.83
N ARG A 36 6.47 8.19 4.23
CA ARG A 36 5.42 8.65 3.29
C ARG A 36 4.91 7.56 2.33
N LEU A 37 4.98 6.31 2.76
CA LEU A 37 4.50 5.13 2.05
C LEU A 37 3.04 4.84 2.43
N LYS A 38 2.31 4.13 1.56
CA LYS A 38 0.99 3.59 1.89
C LYS A 38 1.14 2.45 2.92
N PRO A 39 0.48 2.51 4.09
CA PRO A 39 0.49 1.38 5.01
C PRO A 39 -0.08 0.12 4.35
N GLY A 40 0.54 -1.03 4.62
CA GLY A 40 0.14 -2.33 4.08
C GLY A 40 1.31 -3.27 3.80
N ILE A 41 1.09 -4.22 2.90
CA ILE A 41 2.06 -5.26 2.54
C ILE A 41 2.78 -4.86 1.24
N TYR A 42 4.08 -5.07 1.25
CA TYR A 42 4.97 -4.92 0.13
C TYR A 42 5.70 -6.24 -0.11
N VAL A 43 5.96 -6.56 -1.36
CA VAL A 43 6.73 -7.74 -1.75
C VAL A 43 7.94 -7.34 -2.56
N ALA A 44 9.02 -8.10 -2.46
CA ALA A 44 10.19 -7.91 -3.30
C ALA A 44 9.79 -7.96 -4.79
N GLU A 45 10.40 -7.12 -5.60
CA GLU A 45 10.16 -7.10 -7.04
C GLU A 45 10.40 -8.50 -7.65
N GLY A 46 9.52 -8.91 -8.57
CA GLY A 46 9.49 -10.28 -9.11
C GLY A 46 8.75 -11.32 -8.25
N SER A 47 8.33 -10.99 -7.03
CA SER A 47 7.43 -11.86 -6.24
C SER A 47 5.96 -11.56 -6.49
N GLU A 48 5.13 -12.61 -6.43
CA GLU A 48 3.67 -12.51 -6.57
C GLU A 48 2.97 -12.12 -5.27
N CYS A 49 1.94 -11.27 -5.34
CA CYS A 49 1.19 -10.83 -4.15
C CYS A 49 0.31 -11.93 -3.55
N SER A 50 -0.14 -12.89 -4.37
CA SER A 50 -1.05 -13.96 -3.98
C SER A 50 -0.37 -15.11 -3.22
N ALA A 51 0.92 -15.31 -3.45
CA ALA A 51 1.72 -16.35 -2.82
C ALA A 51 3.20 -15.93 -2.67
N PRO A 52 3.52 -14.83 -1.97
CA PRO A 52 4.90 -14.40 -1.79
C PRO A 52 5.64 -15.33 -0.82
N ALA A 53 6.92 -15.58 -1.10
CA ALA A 53 7.81 -16.22 -0.12
C ALA A 53 8.01 -15.29 1.09
N ASN A 54 8.09 -15.86 2.31
CA ASN A 54 8.23 -15.09 3.56
C ASN A 54 9.36 -14.05 3.54
N ALA A 55 10.51 -14.40 2.94
CA ALA A 55 11.67 -13.51 2.84
C ALA A 55 11.39 -12.25 2.00
N ALA A 56 10.49 -12.35 1.02
CA ALA A 56 10.10 -11.26 0.12
C ALA A 56 9.11 -10.29 0.77
N ILE A 57 8.49 -10.64 1.90
CA ILE A 57 7.41 -9.87 2.51
C ILE A 57 7.97 -8.76 3.39
N ARG A 58 7.42 -7.56 3.21
CA ARG A 58 7.58 -6.42 4.11
C ARG A 58 6.21 -5.86 4.48
N ARG A 59 6.02 -5.48 5.74
CA ARG A 59 4.82 -4.78 6.21
C ARG A 59 5.20 -3.39 6.66
N TYR A 60 4.50 -2.38 6.17
CA TYR A 60 4.63 -1.01 6.65
C TYR A 60 3.37 -0.57 7.39
N ASP A 61 3.53 -0.10 8.63
CA ASP A 61 2.43 0.33 9.51
C ASP A 61 2.45 1.85 9.80
N GLY A 62 3.29 2.60 9.10
CA GLY A 62 3.52 4.02 9.36
C GLY A 62 4.72 4.29 10.30
N LYS A 63 5.08 3.35 11.17
CA LYS A 63 6.12 3.50 12.20
C LYS A 63 7.42 2.81 11.82
N GLY A 64 7.34 1.70 11.09
CA GLY A 64 8.51 0.95 10.61
C GLY A 64 8.12 -0.12 9.59
N ILE A 65 9.13 -0.76 9.02
CA ILE A 65 9.00 -1.85 8.06
C ILE A 65 9.32 -3.18 8.75
N SER A 66 8.31 -4.02 9.00
CA SER A 66 8.51 -5.35 9.56
C SER A 66 8.65 -6.41 8.47
N THR A 67 9.15 -7.58 8.85
CA THR A 67 9.29 -8.77 7.98
C THR A 67 8.27 -9.83 8.40
N ALA A 68 8.24 -10.99 7.73
CA ALA A 68 7.47 -12.14 8.20
C ALA A 68 7.92 -12.64 9.60
N HIS A 69 9.16 -12.35 10.00
CA HIS A 69 9.76 -12.81 11.25
C HIS A 69 9.89 -11.71 12.31
N THR A 70 9.35 -10.51 12.05
CA THR A 70 9.47 -9.39 13.00
C THR A 70 8.16 -8.62 13.10
N HIS A 71 7.94 -7.98 14.25
CA HIS A 71 6.80 -7.08 14.45
C HIS A 71 7.13 -5.91 15.39
N ALA A 72 6.17 -5.01 15.59
CA ALA A 72 6.30 -3.82 16.42
C ALA A 72 7.57 -2.98 16.09
N CYS A 73 7.85 -2.84 14.80
CA CYS A 73 9.00 -2.10 14.29
C CYS A 73 8.83 -0.59 14.48
N LYS A 74 9.91 0.07 14.88
CA LYS A 74 9.99 1.52 15.06
C LYS A 74 11.25 2.02 14.38
N ALA A 75 11.09 2.84 13.33
CA ALA A 75 12.19 3.46 12.62
C ALA A 75 12.56 4.80 13.26
N ARG A 76 13.85 4.99 13.53
CA ARG A 76 14.45 6.28 13.90
C ARG A 76 15.30 6.76 12.75
N VAL A 77 14.90 7.86 12.12
CA VAL A 77 15.66 8.46 11.01
C VAL A 77 16.84 9.23 11.58
N SER A 78 18.06 8.77 11.28
CA SER A 78 19.30 9.46 11.65
C SER A 78 19.71 10.48 10.60
N LYS A 79 19.35 10.24 9.33
CA LYS A 79 19.63 11.15 8.22
C LYS A 79 18.59 11.04 7.12
N ARG A 80 18.25 12.16 6.48
CA ARG A 80 17.37 12.20 5.31
C ARG A 80 17.97 13.08 4.22
N ARG A 81 17.97 12.60 2.98
CA ARG A 81 18.34 13.37 1.78
C ARG A 81 17.28 13.13 0.71
N GLY A 82 16.41 14.11 0.50
CA GLY A 82 15.26 13.96 -0.40
C GLY A 82 14.37 12.78 0.02
N ASN A 83 14.33 11.74 -0.81
CA ASN A 83 13.58 10.52 -0.63
C ASN A 83 14.40 9.34 -0.05
N GLN A 84 15.67 9.56 0.27
CA GLN A 84 16.54 8.57 0.92
C GLN A 84 16.62 8.81 2.43
N TYR A 85 16.42 7.74 3.19
CA TYR A 85 16.36 7.73 4.65
C TYR A 85 17.44 6.77 5.18
N THR A 86 18.37 7.26 5.97
CA THR A 86 19.23 6.42 6.82
C THR A 86 18.54 6.24 8.15
N VAL A 87 18.31 4.99 8.54
CA VAL A 87 17.49 4.67 9.70
C VAL A 87 18.11 3.59 10.55
N ASP A 88 17.90 3.72 11.86
CA ASP A 88 18.01 2.62 12.80
C ASP A 88 16.60 2.14 13.08
N GLN A 89 16.32 0.88 12.78
CA GLN A 89 15.01 0.30 13.04
C GLN A 89 15.09 -0.72 14.16
N SER A 90 14.30 -0.51 15.21
CA SER A 90 14.14 -1.48 16.28
C SER A 90 12.88 -2.30 16.04
N CYS A 91 12.94 -3.62 16.05
CA CYS A 91 11.81 -4.55 15.91
C CYS A 91 11.83 -5.61 17.00
N ILE A 92 10.69 -6.22 17.32
CA ILE A 92 10.66 -7.49 18.08
C ILE A 92 10.99 -8.62 17.10
N ASP A 93 11.95 -9.47 17.47
CA ASP A 93 12.49 -10.55 16.64
C ASP A 93 11.68 -11.84 16.74
N ALA A 94 10.39 -11.71 16.49
CA ALA A 94 9.47 -12.82 16.31
C ALA A 94 8.35 -12.38 15.36
N GLY A 95 7.75 -13.31 14.63
CA GLY A 95 6.56 -13.00 13.83
C GLY A 95 5.38 -12.56 14.71
N THR A 96 5.27 -13.13 15.92
CA THR A 96 4.23 -12.86 16.91
C THR A 96 4.73 -13.12 18.32
N GLY A 97 4.08 -12.54 19.33
CA GLY A 97 4.38 -12.81 20.75
C GLY A 97 5.58 -12.03 21.28
N THR A 98 6.08 -12.40 22.45
CA THR A 98 7.21 -11.70 23.07
C THR A 98 8.54 -12.25 22.58
N ALA A 99 9.45 -11.36 22.19
CA ALA A 99 10.85 -11.68 21.93
C ALA A 99 11.73 -10.44 22.19
N PRO A 100 13.05 -10.59 22.29
CA PRO A 100 13.96 -9.46 22.36
C PRO A 100 13.79 -8.50 21.18
N ARG A 101 14.12 -7.23 21.41
CA ARG A 101 14.19 -6.26 20.32
C ARG A 101 15.57 -6.31 19.67
N GLN A 102 15.59 -6.31 18.35
CA GLN A 102 16.80 -6.20 17.53
C GLN A 102 16.81 -4.85 16.83
N ILE A 103 18.00 -4.27 16.70
CA ILE A 103 18.22 -3.01 15.97
C ILE A 103 18.91 -3.35 14.65
N GLN A 104 18.35 -2.84 13.54
CA GLN A 104 18.92 -2.98 12.21
C GLN A 104 19.17 -1.61 11.59
N HIS A 105 20.42 -1.38 11.20
CA HIS A 105 20.83 -0.23 10.40
C HIS A 105 20.53 -0.49 8.94
N GLN A 106 19.90 0.48 8.27
CA GLN A 106 19.52 0.33 6.86
C GLN A 106 19.34 1.69 6.20
N GLN A 107 19.28 1.67 4.87
CA GLN A 107 18.81 2.80 4.08
C GLN A 107 17.52 2.43 3.36
N VAL A 108 16.58 3.36 3.32
CA VAL A 108 15.31 3.21 2.60
C VAL A 108 15.23 4.35 1.60
N THR A 109 15.07 4.03 0.31
CA THR A 109 14.83 5.03 -0.74
C THR A 109 13.39 4.88 -1.22
N VAL A 110 12.57 5.90 -1.00
CA VAL A 110 11.15 5.88 -1.37
C VAL A 110 10.99 6.42 -2.78
N GLU A 111 10.63 5.58 -3.74
CA GLU A 111 10.49 5.99 -5.14
C GLU A 111 9.15 6.67 -5.37
N ASN A 112 8.08 6.10 -4.81
CA ASN A 112 6.76 6.72 -4.69
C ASN A 112 6.00 6.09 -3.52
N ALA A 113 4.73 6.45 -3.33
CA ALA A 113 3.92 5.95 -2.22
C ALA A 113 3.75 4.41 -2.19
N LEU A 114 3.99 3.73 -3.31
CA LEU A 114 3.74 2.31 -3.51
C LEU A 114 5.00 1.49 -3.78
N THR A 115 6.18 2.12 -3.84
CA THR A 115 7.44 1.44 -4.16
C THR A 115 8.59 2.06 -3.37
N PHE A 116 9.50 1.21 -2.92
CA PHE A 116 10.72 1.64 -2.25
C PHE A 116 11.84 0.62 -2.45
N LYS A 117 13.08 1.07 -2.26
CA LYS A 117 14.28 0.24 -2.18
C LYS A 117 14.77 0.19 -0.74
N GLN A 118 15.10 -1.00 -0.28
CA GLN A 118 15.73 -1.22 1.02
C GLN A 118 17.19 -1.63 0.78
N ASN A 119 18.13 -0.96 1.43
CA ASN A 119 19.54 -1.36 1.46
C ASN A 119 19.92 -1.77 2.88
N ILE A 120 20.25 -3.04 3.05
CA ILE A 120 20.73 -3.61 4.30
C ILE A 120 22.13 -4.16 4.05
N ALA A 121 23.14 -3.58 4.71
CA ALA A 121 24.54 -4.00 4.59
C ALA A 121 25.05 -4.11 3.14
N GLY A 122 24.62 -3.20 2.25
CA GLY A 122 25.01 -3.18 0.84
C GLY A 122 24.05 -3.96 -0.09
N ASN A 123 23.18 -4.80 0.46
CA ASN A 123 22.20 -5.55 -0.34
C ASN A 123 20.97 -4.69 -0.60
N VAL A 124 20.79 -4.29 -1.85
CA VAL A 124 19.65 -3.49 -2.29
C VAL A 124 18.53 -4.39 -2.82
N THR A 125 17.32 -4.20 -2.31
CA THR A 125 16.12 -4.91 -2.78
C THR A 125 15.00 -3.91 -3.04
N SER A 126 14.39 -3.96 -4.23
CA SER A 126 13.18 -3.20 -4.57
C SER A 126 11.94 -3.91 -4.04
N TYR A 127 10.99 -3.13 -3.53
CA TYR A 127 9.71 -3.61 -3.01
C TYR A 127 8.54 -2.83 -3.61
N ARG A 128 7.45 -3.54 -3.91
CA ARG A 128 6.20 -2.98 -4.45
C ARG A 128 5.02 -3.29 -3.54
N TYR A 129 4.09 -2.36 -3.43
CA TYR A 129 2.85 -2.52 -2.67
C TYR A 129 1.95 -3.60 -3.30
N CYS A 130 1.34 -4.42 -2.44
CA CYS A 130 0.33 -5.39 -2.82
C CYS A 130 -1.07 -4.91 -2.42
N PRO A 131 -2.00 -4.75 -3.38
CA PRO A 131 -3.40 -4.48 -3.08
C PRO A 131 -4.00 -5.56 -2.18
N ILE A 132 -4.82 -5.16 -1.19
CA ILE A 132 -5.43 -6.09 -0.23
C ILE A 132 -6.18 -7.24 -0.91
N ARG A 133 -6.83 -6.99 -2.05
CA ARG A 133 -7.58 -8.01 -2.80
C ARG A 133 -6.72 -9.13 -3.40
N GLU A 134 -5.43 -8.86 -3.62
CA GLU A 134 -4.47 -9.80 -4.21
C GLU A 134 -3.72 -10.59 -3.14
N LEU A 135 -3.85 -10.22 -1.87
CA LEU A 135 -3.15 -10.86 -0.77
C LEU A 135 -3.84 -12.17 -0.32
N PRO A 136 -3.07 -13.19 0.10
CA PRO A 136 -3.61 -14.35 0.79
C PRO A 136 -4.25 -13.94 2.13
N ALA A 137 -5.08 -14.83 2.67
CA ALA A 137 -5.99 -14.52 3.79
C ALA A 137 -5.28 -14.04 5.06
N ASP A 138 -4.12 -14.62 5.36
CA ASP A 138 -3.24 -14.25 6.47
C ASP A 138 -2.66 -12.84 6.29
N LEU A 139 -2.13 -12.52 5.11
CA LEU A 139 -1.56 -11.20 4.82
C LEU A 139 -2.64 -10.11 4.74
N ARG A 140 -3.86 -10.44 4.32
CA ARG A 140 -5.00 -9.50 4.39
C ARG A 140 -5.33 -9.07 5.81
N LYS A 141 -5.18 -9.96 6.79
CA LYS A 141 -5.38 -9.64 8.20
C LYS A 141 -4.25 -8.74 8.71
N ALA A 142 -3.01 -9.03 8.30
CA ALA A 142 -1.84 -8.23 8.67
C ALA A 142 -1.80 -6.84 8.00
N ALA A 143 -2.42 -6.67 6.83
CA ALA A 143 -2.41 -5.39 6.09
C ALA A 143 -3.31 -4.31 6.70
N ARG A 144 -4.20 -4.67 7.63
CA ARG A 144 -5.13 -3.77 8.33
C ARG A 144 -4.50 -3.22 9.60
#